data_AF-A0A1S2PXE8-F1
#
_entry.id   AF-A0A1S2PXE8-F1
#
_cell.length_a   1.000
_cell.length_b   1.000
_cell.length_c   1.000
_cell.angle_alpha   90.00
_cell.angle_beta   90.00
_cell.angle_gamma   90.00
#
_symmetry.space_group_name_H-M   'P 1'
#
loop_
_entity.id
_entity.type
_entity.pdbx_description
1 polymer ?
#
loop_
_entity_poly.entity_id
_entity_poly.type
_entity_poly.pdbx_seq_one_letter_code
_entity_poly.pdbx_strand_id
1 'polypeptide(L)'
;MVRTPLTPEERERGERLGQLLREARGGRSMTEIAAAAGVSAETLRKIETGRAPTPAFFTVAALAAALGLSMDELVTRCALVAA
;
A
#
# COMPACT_ATOMS: atom_id res chain seq x y z
N MET A 1 -5.91 19.78 -14.35
CA MET A 1 -6.46 18.45 -14.68
C MET A 1 -7.43 18.05 -13.59
N VAL A 2 -8.71 17.84 -13.91
CA VAL A 2 -9.71 17.38 -12.94
C VAL A 2 -9.42 15.91 -12.64
N ARG A 3 -9.17 15.57 -11.38
CA ARG A 3 -9.04 14.17 -10.97
C ARG A 3 -10.45 13.61 -10.77
N THR A 4 -10.77 12.52 -11.44
CA THR A 4 -11.98 11.74 -11.14
C THR A 4 -11.93 11.35 -9.66
N PRO A 5 -13.00 11.62 -8.88
CA PRO A 5 -13.06 11.17 -7.50
C PRO A 5 -13.02 9.64 -7.46
N LEU A 6 -12.33 9.09 -6.47
CA LEU A 6 -12.30 7.66 -6.25
C LEU A 6 -13.67 7.16 -5.79
N THR A 7 -14.02 5.94 -6.20
CA THR A 7 -15.18 5.26 -5.64
C THR A 7 -14.91 4.86 -4.18
N PRO A 8 -15.95 4.64 -3.36
CA PRO A 8 -15.79 4.10 -2.01
C PRO A 8 -14.98 2.80 -1.98
N GLU A 9 -15.18 1.92 -2.95
CA GLU A 9 -14.49 0.64 -3.10
C GLU A 9 -12.99 0.82 -3.38
N GLU A 10 -12.63 1.77 -4.24
CA GLU A 10 -11.22 2.09 -4.52
C GLU A 10 -10.52 2.65 -3.29
N ARG A 11 -11.21 3.52 -2.54
CA ARG A 11 -10.70 4.06 -1.27
C ARG A 11 -10.51 2.95 -0.24
N GLU A 12 -11.51 2.10 -0.05
CA GLU A 12 -11.46 0.99 0.92
C GLU A 12 -10.33 0.02 0.58
N ARG A 13 -10.17 -0.35 -0.70
CA ARG A 13 -9.07 -1.21 -1.14
C ARG A 13 -7.71 -0.58 -0.83
N GLY A 14 -7.55 0.72 -1.09
CA GLY A 14 -6.33 1.46 -0.77
C GLY A 14 -6.04 1.54 0.73
N GLU A 15 -7.05 1.70 1.56
CA GLU A 15 -6.94 1.69 3.02
C GLU A 15 -6.53 0.31 3.55
N ARG A 16 -7.15 -0.77 3.05
CA ARG A 16 -6.76 -2.16 3.37
C ARG A 16 -5.31 -2.46 2.98
N LEU A 17 -4.88 -2.02 1.79
CA LEU A 17 -3.49 -2.14 1.35
C LEU A 17 -2.54 -1.38 2.28
N GLY A 18 -2.85 -0.13 2.61
CA GLY A 18 -2.05 0.68 3.51
C GLY A 18 -1.88 0.02 4.88
N GLN A 19 -2.97 -0.50 5.44
CA GLN A 19 -2.95 -1.21 6.72
C GLN A 19 -2.12 -2.50 6.65
N LEU A 20 -2.28 -3.32 5.61
CA LEU A 20 -1.48 -4.54 5.42
C LEU A 20 0.01 -4.23 5.37
N LEU A 21 0.42 -3.21 4.62
CA LEU A 21 1.83 -2.80 4.53
C LEU A 21 2.35 -2.31 5.89
N ARG A 22 1.53 -1.54 6.63
CA ARG A 22 1.88 -1.05 7.96
C ARG A 22 2.06 -2.18 8.97
N GLU A 23 1.17 -3.18 8.94
CA GLU A 23 1.22 -4.39 9.75
C GLU A 23 2.48 -5.20 9.44
N ALA A 24 2.73 -5.49 8.16
CA ALA A 24 3.91 -6.22 7.71
C ALA A 24 5.21 -5.50 8.09
N ARG A 25 5.26 -4.16 7.96
CA ARG A 25 6.42 -3.39 8.41
C ARG A 25 6.68 -3.55 9.90
N GLY A 26 5.63 -3.61 10.72
CA GLY A 26 5.73 -3.79 12.16
C GLY A 26 6.57 -2.69 12.82
N GLY A 27 7.56 -3.08 13.63
CA GLY A 27 8.49 -2.15 14.28
C GLY A 27 9.65 -1.65 13.41
N ARG A 28 9.81 -2.17 12.18
CA ARG A 28 10.91 -1.81 11.28
C ARG A 28 10.83 -0.33 10.87
N SER A 29 11.99 0.30 10.65
CA SER A 29 12.02 1.71 10.27
C SER A 29 11.32 1.95 8.94
N MET A 30 10.50 3.00 8.91
CA MET A 30 9.85 3.45 7.68
C MET A 30 10.87 3.90 6.63
N THR A 31 11.97 4.55 7.05
CA THR A 31 12.99 5.03 6.12
C THR A 31 13.77 3.88 5.49
N GLU A 32 14.07 2.83 6.26
CA GLU A 32 14.76 1.64 5.78
C GLU A 32 13.92 0.88 4.75
N ILE A 33 12.64 0.62 5.05
CA ILE A 33 11.73 -0.05 4.12
C ILE A 33 11.51 0.79 2.86
N ALA A 34 11.31 2.10 3.01
CA ALA A 34 11.13 2.98 1.85
C ALA A 34 12.36 2.99 0.94
N ALA A 35 13.56 3.05 1.52
CA ALA A 35 14.81 2.98 0.77
C ALA A 35 14.96 1.63 0.05
N ALA A 36 14.68 0.51 0.73
CA ALA A 36 14.71 -0.82 0.13
C ALA A 36 13.72 -0.98 -1.05
N ALA A 37 12.57 -0.31 -0.97
CA ALA A 37 11.56 -0.29 -2.02
C ALA A 37 11.76 0.80 -3.09
N GLY A 38 12.83 1.61 -3.00
CA GLY A 38 13.11 2.67 -3.96
C GLY A 38 12.10 3.82 -3.95
N VAL A 39 11.45 4.09 -2.80
CA VAL A 39 10.50 5.20 -2.63
C VAL A 39 10.90 6.11 -1.47
N SER A 40 10.29 7.30 -1.40
CA SER A 40 10.49 8.17 -0.23
C SER A 40 9.71 7.63 0.98
N ALA A 41 10.22 7.90 2.19
CA ALA A 41 9.50 7.60 3.43
C ALA A 41 8.13 8.30 3.48
N GLU A 42 8.01 9.49 2.89
CA GLU A 42 6.75 10.21 2.77
C GLU A 42 5.74 9.49 1.86
N THR A 43 6.19 8.90 0.76
CA THR A 43 5.34 8.07 -0.11
C THR A 43 4.83 6.85 0.66
N LEU A 44 5.72 6.14 1.37
CA LEU A 44 5.32 5.00 2.20
C LEU A 44 4.31 5.43 3.28
N ARG A 45 4.57 6.54 3.98
CA ARG A 45 3.65 7.10 4.99
C ARG A 45 2.26 7.37 4.41
N LYS A 46 2.18 7.98 3.22
CA LYS A 46 0.89 8.26 2.56
C LYS A 46 0.13 6.99 2.21
N ILE A 47 0.82 5.95 1.77
CA ILE A 47 0.20 4.66 1.46
C ILE A 47 -0.31 4.01 2.74
N GLU A 48 0.54 3.89 3.77
CA GLU A 48 0.17 3.27 5.05
C GLU A 48 -0.98 3.97 5.78
N THR A 49 -1.15 5.28 5.55
CA THR A 49 -2.23 6.07 6.15
C THR A 49 -3.45 6.24 5.25
N GLY A 50 -3.52 5.53 4.11
CA GLY A 50 -4.63 5.60 3.16
C GLY A 50 -4.74 6.95 2.41
N ARG A 51 -3.75 7.85 2.55
CA ARG A 51 -3.69 9.14 1.85
C ARG A 51 -3.24 9.02 0.39
N ALA A 52 -2.70 7.88 -0.01
CA ALA A 52 -2.40 7.51 -1.38
C ALA A 52 -3.05 6.14 -1.70
N PRO A 53 -4.39 6.08 -1.86
CA PRO A 53 -5.14 4.82 -1.98
C PRO A 53 -4.97 4.11 -3.34
N THR A 54 -4.46 4.81 -4.36
CA THR A 54 -4.15 4.24 -5.69
C THR A 54 -2.65 4.34 -6.00
N PRO A 55 -1.79 3.62 -5.25
CA PRO A 55 -0.36 3.60 -5.55
C PRO A 55 -0.09 2.91 -6.89
N ALA A 56 1.01 3.28 -7.54
CA ALA A 56 1.41 2.66 -8.80
C ALA A 56 1.78 1.18 -8.58
N PHE A 57 1.49 0.33 -9.57
CA PHE A 57 1.75 -1.11 -9.49
C PHE A 57 3.18 -1.45 -9.04
N PHE A 58 4.19 -0.85 -9.68
CA PHE A 58 5.59 -1.11 -9.33
C PHE A 58 5.98 -0.61 -7.93
N THR A 59 5.31 0.41 -7.41
CA THR A 59 5.47 0.83 -6.01
C THR A 59 4.96 -0.25 -5.05
N VAL A 60 3.80 -0.83 -5.35
CA VAL A 60 3.23 -1.93 -4.54
C VAL A 60 4.13 -3.15 -4.59
N ALA A 61 4.58 -3.55 -5.78
CA ALA A 61 5.47 -4.71 -5.95
C ALA A 61 6.80 -4.54 -5.21
N ALA A 62 7.42 -3.35 -5.29
CA ALA A 62 8.68 -3.07 -4.58
C ALA A 62 8.50 -3.08 -3.05
N LEU A 63 7.39 -2.52 -2.55
CA LEU A 63 7.06 -2.57 -1.12
C LEU A 63 6.78 -3.99 -0.63
N ALA A 64 6.05 -4.79 -1.41
CA ALA A 64 5.80 -6.19 -1.09
C ALA A 64 7.12 -6.98 -0.98
N ALA A 65 8.01 -6.81 -1.96
CA ALA A 65 9.33 -7.43 -1.96
C ALA A 65 10.17 -7.01 -0.73
N ALA A 66 10.23 -5.71 -0.43
CA ALA A 66 10.96 -5.19 0.73
C ALA A 66 10.39 -5.66 2.08
N LEU A 67 9.08 -5.96 2.14
CA LEU A 67 8.40 -6.39 3.34
C LEU A 67 8.36 -7.91 3.51
N GLY A 68 8.68 -8.68 2.47
CA GLY A 68 8.59 -10.14 2.44
C GLY A 68 7.18 -10.66 2.19
N LEU A 69 6.32 -9.87 1.54
CA LEU A 69 4.95 -10.24 1.19
C LEU A 69 4.87 -10.79 -0.23
N SER A 70 3.98 -11.76 -0.45
CA SER A 70 3.63 -12.22 -1.80
C SER A 70 2.51 -11.37 -2.39
N MET A 71 2.46 -11.29 -3.73
CA MET A 71 1.35 -10.61 -4.41
C MET A 71 0.01 -11.32 -4.17
N ASP A 72 0.02 -12.65 -4.00
CA ASP A 72 -1.17 -13.43 -3.68
C ASP A 72 -1.74 -13.07 -2.30
N GLU A 73 -0.88 -12.81 -1.32
CA GLU A 73 -1.29 -12.35 0.00
C GLU A 73 -1.96 -10.97 -0.07
N LEU A 74 -1.40 -10.05 -0.87
CA LEU A 74 -1.99 -8.74 -1.12
C LEU A 74 -3.39 -8.87 -1.75
N VAL A 75 -3.54 -9.69 -2.79
CA VAL A 75 -4.83 -9.93 -3.45
C VAL A 75 -5.84 -10.49 -2.47
N THR A 76 -5.47 -11.49 -1.68
CA THR A 76 -6.37 -12.15 -0.71
C THR A 76 -6.81 -11.21 0.41
N ARG A 77 -5.87 -10.40 0.95
CA ARG A 77 -6.13 -9.52 2.10
C ARG A 77 -6.78 -8.19 1.71
N CYS A 78 -6.55 -7.72 0.49
CA CYS A 78 -7.09 -6.45 0.00
C CYS A 78 -8.31 -6.63 -0.92
N ALA A 79 -8.71 -7.86 -1.24
CA ALA A 79 -9.96 -8.14 -1.94
C ALA A 79 -11.13 -7.53 -1.16
N LEU A 80 -12.03 -6.87 -1.88
CA LEU A 80 -13.32 -6.47 -1.32
C LEU A 80 -14.20 -7.71 -1.29
N VAL A 81 -14.86 -7.97 -0.17
CA VAL A 81 -15.89 -9.00 -0.12
C VAL A 81 -17.05 -8.45 -0.95
N ALA A 82 -17.37 -9.08 -2.07
CA ALA A 82 -18.60 -8.77 -2.78
C ALA A 82 -19.77 -9.04 -1.82
N ALA A 83 -20.61 -8.03 -1.60
CA ALA A 83 -21.84 -8.17 -0.83
C ALA A 83 -22.80 -9.18 -1.47
#